data_AF-A0A3D0EPH3-F1
#
_entry.id   AF-A0A3D0EPH3-F1
#
_cell.length_a   1.000
_cell.length_b   1.000
_cell.length_c   1.000
_cell.angle_alpha   90.00
_cell.angle_beta   90.00
_cell.angle_gamma   90.00
#
_symmetry.space_group_name_H-M   'P 1'
#
loop_
_entity.id
_entity.type
_entity.pdbx_description
1 polymer ?
#
loop_
_entity_poly.entity_id
_entity_poly.type
_entity_poly.pdbx_seq_one_letter_code
_entity_poly.pdbx_strand_id
1 'polypeptide(L)'
;MQQHNRGLLAVDKQGNRVLFLNPDTFAVEQELNAFPPRPHELLLLPQLEKAYVPIYGDGIHGDNPHPGHKVAIIDLRLRQISGFIDLSPLKGPHSGQLARDGKVYLCCETSAVVAVIDPVSDRLEKTIQLPSHNAHRLTLSPSGRKLFTENEEDASITVVDLCEAEGRIIDNILMPGPISGIAASPKHPYLVASAADAPLLYVVDRQSHRIRQRLTLPGHQQPCQVVRFSANGERLVAIGDQEPMVTLFDDLLNPLGDIHVGNKPMDGCFSEDNHSLLIANEGDGSLSLIDLLQMKVIATPQAGTGCEVLSYFRLK
;
A
#
# COMPACT_ATOMS: atom_id res chain seq x y z
N MET A 1 -1.97 -4.19 32.45
CA MET A 1 -2.58 -3.53 31.27
C MET A 1 -3.17 -4.63 30.42
N GLN A 2 -4.47 -4.57 30.10
CA GLN A 2 -5.05 -5.50 29.14
C GLN A 2 -4.40 -5.22 27.78
N GLN A 3 -3.57 -6.15 27.27
CA GLN A 3 -3.07 -6.04 25.92
C GLN A 3 -4.25 -6.26 24.97
N HIS A 4 -4.56 -5.24 24.17
CA HIS A 4 -5.59 -5.36 23.15
C HIS A 4 -5.06 -6.24 22.01
N ASN A 5 -5.71 -7.39 21.77
CA ASN A 5 -5.44 -8.26 20.62
C ASN A 5 -5.85 -7.63 19.28
N ARG A 6 -6.25 -6.36 19.25
CA ARG A 6 -6.57 -5.61 18.04
C ARG A 6 -6.07 -4.18 18.16
N GLY A 7 -5.75 -3.56 17.03
CA GLY A 7 -5.32 -2.17 17.00
C GLY A 7 -5.22 -1.64 15.57
N LEU A 8 -4.83 -0.37 15.48
CA LEU A 8 -4.42 0.27 14.24
C LEU A 8 -2.93 0.57 14.34
N LEU A 9 -2.20 0.30 13.26
CA LEU A 9 -0.82 0.74 13.12
C LEU A 9 -0.76 1.78 12.00
N ALA A 10 -0.18 2.94 12.26
CA ALA A 10 -0.05 4.02 11.30
C ALA A 10 1.41 4.47 11.17
N VAL A 11 1.86 4.71 9.94
CA VAL A 11 3.18 5.24 9.64
C VAL A 11 3.07 6.75 9.48
N ASP A 12 3.56 7.47 10.48
CA ASP A 12 3.67 8.93 10.48
C ASP A 12 5.01 9.32 9.85
N LYS A 13 5.01 9.34 8.51
CA LYS A 13 6.20 9.60 7.69
C LYS A 13 6.82 10.96 8.03
N GLN A 14 6.00 12.00 8.15
CA GLN A 14 6.48 13.35 8.46
C GLN A 14 6.97 13.47 9.91
N GLY A 15 6.34 12.75 10.85
CA GLY A 15 6.78 12.67 12.24
C GLY A 15 7.94 11.71 12.50
N ASN A 16 8.43 11.00 11.46
CA ASN A 16 9.46 9.97 11.55
C ASN A 16 9.19 8.90 12.62
N ARG A 17 7.95 8.40 12.67
CA ARG A 17 7.51 7.46 13.71
C ARG A 17 6.43 6.53 13.23
N VAL A 18 6.15 5.51 14.03
CA VAL A 18 4.99 4.63 13.90
C VAL A 18 4.11 4.76 15.12
N LEU A 19 2.80 4.81 14.91
CA LEU A 19 1.79 5.02 15.93
C LEU A 19 0.94 3.76 16.08
N PHE A 20 0.81 3.24 17.29
CA PHE A 20 -0.28 2.35 17.64
C PHE A 20 -1.46 3.20 18.06
N LEU A 21 -2.57 3.09 17.32
CA LEU A 21 -3.80 3.79 17.61
C LEU A 21 -4.85 2.80 18.15
N ASN A 22 -5.68 3.29 19.06
CA ASN A 22 -6.89 2.60 19.47
C ASN A 22 -7.81 2.45 18.24
N PRO A 23 -8.32 1.25 17.91
CA PRO A 23 -9.05 1.02 16.67
C PRO A 23 -10.45 1.62 16.66
N ASP A 24 -10.99 2.01 17.82
CA ASP A 24 -12.35 2.54 17.97
C ASP A 24 -12.35 4.07 18.16
N THR A 25 -11.38 4.59 18.92
CA THR A 25 -11.28 6.02 19.26
C THR A 25 -10.20 6.76 18.46
N PHE A 26 -9.31 6.02 17.78
CA PHE A 26 -8.16 6.53 17.04
C PHE A 26 -7.13 7.30 17.89
N ALA A 27 -7.28 7.28 19.22
CA ALA A 27 -6.30 7.86 20.12
C ALA A 27 -4.96 7.13 20.02
N VAL A 28 -3.85 7.89 20.06
CA VAL A 28 -2.50 7.34 20.11
C VAL A 28 -2.30 6.62 21.44
N GLU A 29 -2.05 5.31 21.39
CA GLU A 29 -1.79 4.47 22.56
C GLU A 29 -0.29 4.25 22.80
N GLN A 30 0.52 4.25 21.73
CA GLN A 30 1.97 4.12 21.80
C GLN A 30 2.62 4.75 20.56
N GLU A 31 3.77 5.41 20.77
CA GLU A 31 4.62 5.91 19.69
C GLU A 31 5.94 5.15 19.64
N LEU A 32 6.41 4.88 18.43
CA LEU A 32 7.73 4.32 18.14
C LEU A 32 8.50 5.34 17.29
N ASN A 33 9.56 5.93 17.83
CA ASN A 33 10.28 7.05 17.20
C ASN A 33 11.78 6.76 16.92
N ALA A 34 12.24 5.55 17.19
CA ALA A 34 13.61 5.11 16.93
C ALA A 34 13.79 4.57 15.50
N PHE A 35 13.25 5.30 14.51
CA PHE A 35 13.37 4.97 13.09
C PHE A 35 14.47 5.79 12.40
N PRO A 36 15.20 5.21 11.44
CA PRO A 36 15.86 6.03 10.44
C PRO A 36 14.84 6.91 9.70
N PRO A 37 15.26 8.05 9.13
CA PRO A 37 14.35 9.01 8.51
C PRO A 37 13.35 8.41 7.52
N ARG A 38 12.11 8.89 7.59
CA ARG A 38 10.98 8.62 6.69
C ARG A 38 10.65 7.12 6.54
N PRO A 39 10.09 6.49 7.59
CA PRO A 39 9.33 5.26 7.39
C PRO A 39 8.21 5.55 6.37
N HIS A 40 8.03 4.65 5.41
CA HIS A 40 7.23 4.95 4.21
C HIS A 40 5.98 4.06 4.10
N GLU A 41 6.19 2.75 4.14
CA GLU A 41 5.12 1.77 3.89
C GLU A 41 4.82 0.89 5.10
N LEU A 42 3.73 0.13 5.03
CA LEU A 42 3.31 -0.76 6.11
C LEU A 42 2.83 -2.10 5.57
N LEU A 43 3.46 -3.19 6.05
CA LEU A 43 2.98 -4.56 5.84
C LEU A 43 2.72 -5.22 7.20
N LEU A 44 1.45 -5.55 7.48
CA LEU A 44 1.08 -6.32 8.67
C LEU A 44 1.22 -7.83 8.42
N LEU A 45 1.81 -8.52 9.40
CA LEU A 45 1.97 -9.98 9.44
C LEU A 45 1.40 -10.52 10.76
N PRO A 46 0.08 -10.36 11.03
CA PRO A 46 -0.49 -10.63 12.35
C PRO A 46 -0.40 -12.10 12.76
N GLN A 47 -0.31 -13.04 11.81
CA GLN A 47 -0.10 -14.47 12.11
C GLN A 47 1.29 -14.75 12.70
N LEU A 48 2.24 -13.84 12.48
CA LEU A 48 3.59 -13.84 13.05
C LEU A 48 3.76 -12.74 14.11
N GLU A 49 2.64 -12.11 14.53
CA GLU A 49 2.58 -11.05 15.53
C GLU A 49 3.52 -9.87 15.26
N LYS A 50 3.78 -9.58 13.98
CA LYS A 50 4.70 -8.51 13.60
C LYS A 50 4.21 -7.69 12.42
N ALA A 51 4.89 -6.58 12.17
CA ALA A 51 4.74 -5.76 10.98
C ALA A 51 6.11 -5.37 10.44
N TYR A 52 6.16 -5.12 9.14
CA TYR A 52 7.30 -4.54 8.45
C TYR A 52 7.01 -3.11 8.04
N VAL A 53 7.97 -2.23 8.31
CA VAL A 53 7.94 -0.82 7.90
C VAL A 53 9.20 -0.53 7.08
N PRO A 54 9.08 -0.48 5.76
CA PRO A 54 10.16 -0.16 4.84
C PRO A 54 10.69 1.26 5.06
N ILE A 55 12.02 1.39 5.08
CA ILE A 55 12.74 2.65 5.27
C ILE A 55 13.25 3.10 3.90
N TYR A 56 12.44 3.90 3.22
CA TYR A 56 12.65 4.25 1.82
C TYR A 56 13.88 5.15 1.60
N GLY A 57 14.14 6.09 2.52
CA GLY A 57 15.21 7.10 2.38
C GLY A 57 14.67 8.51 2.56
N ASP A 58 15.48 9.51 2.21
CA ASP A 58 15.17 10.92 2.46
C ASP A 58 14.70 11.71 1.21
N GLY A 59 14.29 11.02 0.16
CA GLY A 59 13.66 11.63 -1.02
C GLY A 59 12.18 11.29 -1.20
N ILE A 60 11.74 11.42 -2.44
CA ILE A 60 10.42 11.05 -2.95
C ILE A 60 10.60 10.02 -4.08
N HIS A 61 9.51 9.41 -4.53
CA HIS A 61 9.52 8.51 -5.68
C HIS A 61 10.23 9.14 -6.89
N GLY A 62 11.08 8.37 -7.58
CA GLY A 62 11.86 8.83 -8.73
C GLY A 62 13.01 9.81 -8.43
N ASP A 63 13.02 10.43 -7.24
CA ASP A 63 14.05 11.38 -6.78
C ASP A 63 14.42 11.10 -5.30
N ASN A 64 15.22 10.06 -5.11
CA ASN A 64 15.70 9.60 -3.80
C ASN A 64 17.23 9.68 -3.71
N PRO A 65 17.80 10.82 -3.28
CA PRO A 65 19.25 11.03 -3.29
C PRO A 65 20.00 10.17 -2.27
N HIS A 66 19.39 9.85 -1.12
CA HIS A 66 19.95 8.95 -0.11
C HIS A 66 18.98 7.80 0.18
N PRO A 67 18.84 6.84 -0.75
CA PRO A 67 17.89 5.75 -0.60
C PRO A 67 18.31 4.85 0.55
N GLY A 68 17.33 4.51 1.39
CA GLY A 68 17.47 3.55 2.47
C GLY A 68 17.54 2.12 1.93
N HIS A 69 17.85 1.20 2.83
CA HIS A 69 18.03 -0.23 2.51
C HIS A 69 17.54 -1.13 3.66
N LYS A 70 16.78 -0.58 4.61
CA LYS A 70 16.33 -1.29 5.80
C LYS A 70 14.82 -1.47 5.78
N VAL A 71 14.37 -2.54 6.42
CA VAL A 71 12.97 -2.75 6.77
C VAL A 71 12.90 -2.92 8.28
N ALA A 72 12.21 -2.03 8.96
CA ALA A 72 12.01 -2.14 10.40
C ALA A 72 11.02 -3.26 10.71
N ILE A 73 11.32 -4.04 11.76
CA ILE A 73 10.46 -5.09 12.27
C ILE A 73 9.80 -4.55 13.54
N ILE A 74 8.47 -4.57 13.57
CA ILE A 74 7.67 -4.13 14.70
C ILE A 74 6.98 -5.35 15.29
N ASP A 75 7.21 -5.60 16.57
CA ASP A 75 6.45 -6.57 17.36
C ASP A 75 5.10 -5.95 17.72
N LEU A 76 4.01 -6.54 17.22
CA LEU A 76 2.65 -6.03 17.42
C LEU A 76 2.12 -6.30 18.82
N ARG A 77 2.62 -7.35 19.50
CA ARG A 77 2.19 -7.74 20.84
C ARG A 77 2.87 -6.89 21.89
N LEU A 78 4.18 -6.74 21.78
CA LEU A 78 5.01 -5.91 22.66
C LEU A 78 4.95 -4.43 22.28
N ARG A 79 4.44 -4.10 21.09
CA ARG A 79 4.33 -2.74 20.55
C ARG A 79 5.67 -2.01 20.57
N GLN A 80 6.70 -2.63 19.99
CA GLN A 80 8.06 -2.11 19.95
C GLN A 80 8.77 -2.46 18.65
N ILE A 81 9.82 -1.72 18.30
CA ILE A 81 10.74 -2.12 17.24
C ILE A 81 11.56 -3.31 17.77
N SER A 82 11.49 -4.45 17.10
CA SER A 82 12.21 -5.67 17.49
C SER A 82 13.48 -5.92 16.68
N GLY A 83 13.66 -5.21 15.55
CA GLY A 83 14.87 -5.31 14.75
C GLY A 83 14.75 -4.63 13.39
N PHE A 84 15.73 -4.90 12.53
CA PHE A 84 15.74 -4.44 11.14
C PHE A 84 16.26 -5.55 10.24
N ILE A 85 15.63 -5.71 9.08
CA ILE A 85 16.17 -6.48 7.95
C ILE A 85 17.05 -5.52 7.14
N ASP A 86 18.29 -5.90 6.89
CA ASP A 86 19.19 -5.16 5.99
C ASP A 86 19.13 -5.80 4.59
N LEU A 87 18.69 -5.02 3.61
CA LEU A 87 18.55 -5.44 2.22
C LEU A 87 19.75 -5.06 1.36
N SER A 88 20.82 -4.49 1.94
CA SER A 88 22.01 -4.09 1.18
C SER A 88 22.52 -5.20 0.26
N PRO A 89 22.89 -4.89 -1.01
CA PRO A 89 23.02 -3.55 -1.57
C PRO A 89 21.72 -2.97 -2.19
N LEU A 90 20.57 -3.61 -1.99
CA LEU A 90 19.29 -3.14 -2.53
C LEU A 90 18.86 -1.83 -1.85
N LYS A 91 18.18 -0.98 -2.61
CA LYS A 91 17.87 0.40 -2.24
C LYS A 91 16.42 0.75 -2.52
N GLY A 92 15.87 1.65 -1.71
CA GLY A 92 14.51 2.17 -1.82
C GLY A 92 13.45 1.11 -1.52
N PRO A 93 13.50 0.38 -0.38
CA PRO A 93 12.44 -0.55 -0.05
C PRO A 93 11.12 0.22 0.14
N HIS A 94 10.09 -0.19 -0.60
CA HIS A 94 8.80 0.49 -0.67
C HIS A 94 7.67 -0.49 -0.31
N SER A 95 6.74 -0.82 -1.20
CA SER A 95 5.60 -1.68 -0.85
C SER A 95 5.98 -3.16 -0.77
N GLY A 96 5.28 -3.93 0.06
CA GLY A 96 5.44 -5.39 0.11
C GLY A 96 4.14 -6.12 0.43
N GLN A 97 4.07 -7.39 0.05
CA GLN A 97 2.92 -8.27 0.31
C GLN A 97 3.37 -9.66 0.75
N LEU A 98 2.60 -10.26 1.66
CA LEU A 98 2.74 -11.68 2.04
C LEU A 98 2.05 -12.56 0.98
N ALA A 99 2.82 -13.44 0.36
CA ALA A 99 2.33 -14.41 -0.61
C ALA A 99 1.90 -15.72 0.05
N ARG A 100 1.22 -16.57 -0.73
CA ARG A 100 0.63 -17.84 -0.26
C ARG A 100 1.66 -18.90 0.11
N ASP A 101 2.88 -18.79 -0.41
CA ASP A 101 4.03 -19.61 -0.04
C ASP A 101 4.61 -19.23 1.35
N GLY A 102 4.07 -18.18 1.97
CA GLY A 102 4.50 -17.68 3.26
C GLY A 102 5.68 -16.70 3.18
N LYS A 103 6.09 -16.27 1.98
CA LYS A 103 7.18 -15.31 1.79
C LYS A 103 6.65 -13.90 1.60
N VAL A 104 7.44 -12.91 2.01
CA VAL A 104 7.17 -11.50 1.74
C VAL A 104 7.89 -11.11 0.47
N TYR A 105 7.14 -10.59 -0.49
CA TYR A 105 7.66 -9.97 -1.69
C TYR A 105 7.61 -8.47 -1.51
N LEU A 106 8.77 -7.80 -1.58
CA LEU A 106 8.91 -6.37 -1.29
C LEU A 106 9.68 -5.67 -2.41
N CYS A 107 9.12 -4.57 -2.90
CA CYS A 107 9.76 -3.78 -3.96
C CYS A 107 10.92 -2.96 -3.41
N CYS A 108 12.07 -2.99 -4.09
CA CYS A 108 13.21 -2.11 -3.87
C CYS A 108 13.36 -1.22 -5.10
N GLU A 109 12.78 -0.03 -5.02
CA GLU A 109 12.50 0.85 -6.15
C GLU A 109 13.76 1.27 -6.89
N THR A 110 14.70 1.91 -6.19
CA THR A 110 15.95 2.40 -6.80
C THR A 110 16.83 1.27 -7.36
N SER A 111 16.59 0.02 -6.93
CA SER A 111 17.28 -1.17 -7.45
C SER A 111 16.52 -1.90 -8.55
N ALA A 112 15.27 -1.52 -8.83
CA ALA A 112 14.36 -2.23 -9.74
C ALA A 112 14.29 -3.74 -9.48
N VAL A 113 14.15 -4.12 -8.21
CA VAL A 113 14.17 -5.52 -7.75
C VAL A 113 13.01 -5.79 -6.81
N VAL A 114 12.44 -7.00 -6.87
CA VAL A 114 11.63 -7.54 -5.78
C VAL A 114 12.51 -8.39 -4.87
N ALA A 115 12.65 -7.97 -3.62
CA ALA A 115 13.24 -8.76 -2.55
C ALA A 115 12.23 -9.82 -2.06
N VAL A 116 12.68 -11.07 -1.96
CA VAL A 116 11.90 -12.17 -1.39
C VAL A 116 12.45 -12.48 0.00
N ILE A 117 11.65 -12.22 1.02
CA ILE A 117 12.04 -12.28 2.43
C ILE A 117 11.30 -13.44 3.09
N ASP A 118 12.01 -14.23 3.87
CA ASP A 118 11.42 -15.19 4.79
C ASP A 118 10.95 -14.47 6.07
N PRO A 119 9.63 -14.37 6.32
CA PRO A 119 9.16 -13.68 7.49
C PRO A 119 9.23 -14.54 8.75
N VAL A 120 9.67 -15.80 8.70
CA VAL A 120 9.95 -16.54 9.95
C VAL A 120 11.34 -16.20 10.49
N SER A 121 12.34 -16.15 9.61
CA SER A 121 13.73 -15.86 10.01
C SER A 121 14.17 -14.40 9.84
N ASP A 122 13.32 -13.53 9.28
CA ASP A 122 13.61 -12.11 9.01
C ASP A 122 14.82 -11.92 8.06
N ARG A 123 14.91 -12.77 7.03
CA ARG A 123 16.07 -12.79 6.11
C ARG A 123 15.65 -12.68 4.65
N LEU A 124 16.44 -11.93 3.88
CA LEU A 124 16.41 -11.95 2.43
C LEU A 124 16.81 -13.35 1.94
N GLU A 125 15.96 -14.00 1.16
CA GLU A 125 16.24 -15.32 0.59
C GLU A 125 16.73 -15.22 -0.86
N LYS A 126 16.08 -14.37 -1.66
CA LYS A 126 16.42 -14.16 -3.08
C LYS A 126 15.89 -12.84 -3.59
N THR A 127 16.27 -12.51 -4.81
CA THR A 127 15.88 -11.30 -5.52
C THR A 127 15.33 -11.65 -6.90
N ILE A 128 14.33 -10.90 -7.34
CA ILE A 128 13.79 -10.98 -8.71
C ILE A 128 14.10 -9.64 -9.37
N GLN A 129 15.01 -9.65 -10.35
CA GLN A 129 15.31 -8.46 -11.14
C GLN A 129 14.13 -8.13 -12.04
N LEU A 130 13.72 -6.86 -12.07
CA LEU A 130 12.64 -6.38 -12.93
C LEU A 130 13.22 -5.69 -14.17
N PRO A 131 12.50 -5.72 -15.31
CA PRO A 131 12.87 -5.01 -16.53
C PRO A 131 12.37 -3.56 -16.46
N SER A 132 12.78 -2.84 -15.42
CA SER A 132 12.34 -1.49 -15.09
C SER A 132 13.53 -0.65 -14.60
N HIS A 133 13.44 0.67 -14.71
CA HIS A 133 14.40 1.60 -14.09
C HIS A 133 14.10 1.79 -12.60
N ASN A 134 12.82 1.79 -12.22
CA ASN A 134 12.34 1.97 -10.87
C ASN A 134 10.92 1.41 -10.72
N ALA A 135 10.80 0.33 -9.94
CA ALA A 135 9.51 -0.27 -9.62
C ALA A 135 8.98 0.31 -8.31
N HIS A 136 7.75 0.82 -8.28
CA HIS A 136 7.24 1.56 -7.13
C HIS A 136 6.41 0.65 -6.21
N ARG A 137 5.24 0.22 -6.68
CA ARG A 137 4.32 -0.63 -5.91
C ARG A 137 4.19 -2.04 -6.49
N LEU A 138 3.69 -2.97 -5.68
CA LEU A 138 3.36 -4.31 -6.13
C LEU A 138 2.01 -4.81 -5.60
N THR A 139 1.41 -5.73 -6.34
CA THR A 139 0.24 -6.48 -5.90
C THR A 139 0.29 -7.95 -6.33
N LEU A 140 -0.26 -8.82 -5.49
CA LEU A 140 -0.41 -10.24 -5.79
C LEU A 140 -1.78 -10.52 -6.43
N SER A 141 -1.84 -11.53 -7.30
CA SER A 141 -3.13 -12.11 -7.68
C SER A 141 -3.77 -12.80 -6.47
N PRO A 142 -5.12 -12.83 -6.34
CA PRO A 142 -5.79 -13.52 -5.24
C PRO A 142 -5.45 -15.00 -5.17
N SER A 143 -5.15 -15.62 -6.33
CA SER A 143 -4.68 -17.00 -6.44
C SER A 143 -3.27 -17.22 -5.90
N GLY A 144 -2.49 -16.15 -5.67
CA GLY A 144 -1.07 -16.19 -5.28
C GLY A 144 -0.12 -16.63 -6.39
N ARG A 145 -0.61 -16.81 -7.63
CA ARG A 145 0.17 -17.36 -8.74
C ARG A 145 0.96 -16.32 -9.53
N LYS A 146 0.58 -15.05 -9.43
CA LYS A 146 1.24 -13.94 -10.13
C LYS A 146 1.48 -12.79 -9.17
N LEU A 147 2.58 -12.10 -9.38
CA LEU A 147 2.89 -10.80 -8.81
C LEU A 147 2.94 -9.77 -9.94
N PHE A 148 2.41 -8.59 -9.68
CA PHE A 148 2.40 -7.46 -10.60
C PHE A 148 3.15 -6.31 -9.94
N THR A 149 4.22 -5.82 -10.57
CA THR A 149 4.87 -4.57 -10.14
C THR A 149 4.44 -3.46 -11.04
N GLU A 150 4.07 -2.34 -10.44
CA GLU A 150 3.81 -1.09 -11.11
C GLU A 150 5.12 -0.31 -11.20
N ASN A 151 5.46 0.11 -12.42
CA ASN A 151 6.69 0.80 -12.75
C ASN A 151 6.31 2.18 -13.29
N GLU A 152 6.17 3.15 -12.38
CA GLU A 152 5.49 4.44 -12.59
C GLU A 152 5.95 5.19 -13.84
N GLU A 153 7.22 5.59 -13.90
CA GLU A 153 7.78 6.39 -14.98
C GLU A 153 8.07 5.57 -16.24
N ASP A 154 8.20 4.25 -16.09
CA ASP A 154 8.31 3.32 -17.22
C ASP A 154 6.98 3.08 -17.92
N ALA A 155 5.87 3.58 -17.38
CA ALA A 155 4.51 3.38 -17.89
C ALA A 155 4.25 1.89 -18.16
N SER A 156 4.59 1.02 -17.21
CA SER A 156 4.46 -0.44 -17.39
C SER A 156 4.07 -1.18 -16.12
N ILE A 157 3.50 -2.38 -16.31
CA ILE A 157 3.26 -3.34 -15.24
C ILE A 157 4.02 -4.63 -15.56
N THR A 158 5.04 -4.96 -14.78
CA THR A 158 5.75 -6.23 -14.93
C THR A 158 4.96 -7.36 -14.27
N VAL A 159 4.84 -8.49 -14.98
CA VAL A 159 4.16 -9.68 -14.49
C VAL A 159 5.18 -10.77 -14.17
N VAL A 160 5.22 -11.18 -12.91
CA VAL A 160 6.08 -12.24 -12.40
C VAL A 160 5.24 -13.47 -12.05
N ASP A 161 5.67 -14.63 -12.54
CA ASP A 161 5.09 -15.93 -12.18
C ASP A 161 5.60 -16.38 -10.81
N LEU A 162 4.70 -16.77 -9.91
CA LEU A 162 5.02 -17.28 -8.57
C LEU A 162 4.61 -18.74 -8.38
N CYS A 163 4.34 -19.48 -9.46
CA CYS A 163 3.76 -20.82 -9.40
C CYS A 163 4.45 -21.82 -10.34
N GLU A 164 4.39 -21.61 -11.66
CA GLU A 164 4.93 -22.55 -12.65
C GLU A 164 6.41 -22.29 -12.95
N ALA A 165 6.79 -21.01 -13.00
CA ALA A 165 8.15 -20.57 -13.24
C ALA A 165 8.51 -19.50 -12.21
N GLU A 166 8.59 -19.92 -10.95
CA GLU A 166 8.69 -19.02 -9.80
C GLU A 166 9.81 -17.98 -9.96
N GLY A 167 9.44 -16.70 -9.85
CA GLY A 167 10.34 -15.55 -9.99
C GLY A 167 10.65 -15.16 -11.44
N ARG A 168 10.09 -15.85 -12.45
CA ARG A 168 10.29 -15.50 -13.86
C ARG A 168 9.33 -14.37 -14.27
N ILE A 169 9.88 -13.39 -14.98
CA ILE A 169 9.07 -12.40 -15.71
C ILE A 169 8.39 -13.10 -16.90
N ILE A 170 7.06 -13.05 -16.93
CA ILE A 170 6.25 -13.67 -17.99
C ILE A 170 5.59 -12.65 -18.91
N ASP A 171 5.53 -11.37 -18.51
CA ASP A 171 5.09 -10.27 -19.36
C ASP A 171 5.54 -8.91 -18.83
N ASN A 172 5.54 -7.90 -19.68
CA ASN A 172 5.66 -6.50 -19.31
C ASN A 172 4.58 -5.69 -20.04
N ILE A 173 3.51 -5.36 -19.32
CA ILE A 173 2.31 -4.73 -19.88
C ILE A 173 2.60 -3.25 -20.08
N LEU A 174 2.61 -2.80 -21.32
CA LEU A 174 2.74 -1.38 -21.63
C LEU A 174 1.44 -0.65 -21.34
N MET A 175 1.54 0.41 -20.55
CA MET A 175 0.44 1.31 -20.22
C MET A 175 0.43 2.52 -21.16
N PRO A 176 -0.70 3.23 -21.32
CA PRO A 176 -0.77 4.37 -22.22
C PRO A 176 0.00 5.61 -21.73
N GLY A 177 0.37 5.62 -20.45
CA GLY A 177 1.12 6.68 -19.77
C GLY A 177 1.55 6.20 -18.38
N PRO A 178 2.27 7.04 -17.62
CA PRO A 178 2.70 6.73 -16.25
C PRO A 178 1.54 6.37 -15.33
N ILE A 179 1.80 5.54 -14.32
CA ILE A 179 0.80 5.04 -13.35
C ILE A 179 1.34 5.17 -11.92
N SER A 180 0.52 5.41 -10.91
CA SER A 180 1.03 5.61 -9.52
C SER A 180 0.55 4.57 -8.52
N GLY A 181 -0.57 3.91 -8.79
CA GLY A 181 -1.18 2.95 -7.87
C GLY A 181 -1.59 1.69 -8.61
N ILE A 182 -1.52 0.53 -7.94
CA ILE A 182 -1.98 -0.75 -8.47
C ILE A 182 -2.68 -1.58 -7.40
N ALA A 183 -3.80 -2.19 -7.76
CA ALA A 183 -4.50 -3.12 -6.88
C ALA A 183 -5.15 -4.27 -7.68
N ALA A 184 -5.06 -5.48 -7.14
CA ALA A 184 -5.67 -6.67 -7.71
C ALA A 184 -7.06 -6.91 -7.09
N SER A 185 -8.10 -7.05 -7.92
CA SER A 185 -9.44 -7.36 -7.42
C SER A 185 -9.47 -8.74 -6.75
N PRO A 186 -9.98 -8.87 -5.51
CA PRO A 186 -10.18 -10.16 -4.85
C PRO A 186 -11.18 -11.07 -5.58
N LYS A 187 -12.18 -10.48 -6.25
CA LYS A 187 -13.34 -11.20 -6.83
C LYS A 187 -13.28 -11.41 -8.34
N HIS A 188 -12.75 -10.43 -9.08
CA HIS A 188 -12.87 -10.37 -10.54
C HIS A 188 -11.51 -10.44 -11.22
N PRO A 189 -11.38 -10.84 -12.50
CA PRO A 189 -10.09 -11.10 -13.12
C PRO A 189 -9.26 -9.86 -13.45
N TYR A 190 -9.55 -8.68 -12.90
CA TYR A 190 -8.86 -7.44 -13.25
C TYR A 190 -7.88 -6.92 -12.18
N LEU A 191 -6.88 -6.17 -12.66
CA LEU A 191 -6.11 -5.18 -11.91
C LEU A 191 -6.72 -3.81 -12.19
N VAL A 192 -6.66 -2.94 -11.20
CA VAL A 192 -6.90 -1.51 -11.39
C VAL A 192 -5.59 -0.80 -11.15
N ALA A 193 -5.20 0.06 -12.09
CA ALA A 193 -4.06 0.96 -11.96
C ALA A 193 -4.53 2.42 -12.08
N SER A 194 -4.05 3.32 -11.24
CA SER A 194 -4.31 4.76 -11.42
C SER A 194 -3.34 5.34 -12.44
N ALA A 195 -3.85 6.15 -13.38
CA ALA A 195 -2.97 6.97 -14.22
C ALA A 195 -2.33 8.05 -13.36
N ALA A 196 -1.04 8.31 -13.55
CA ALA A 196 -0.29 9.35 -12.83
C ALA A 196 -0.36 10.72 -13.53
N ASP A 197 -0.91 10.76 -14.76
CA ASP A 197 -0.93 11.94 -15.63
C ASP A 197 -2.36 12.40 -16.00
N ALA A 198 -3.39 11.69 -15.53
CA ALA A 198 -4.78 12.00 -15.78
C ALA A 198 -5.72 11.52 -14.66
N PRO A 199 -6.87 12.17 -14.44
CA PRO A 199 -7.89 11.73 -13.48
C PRO A 199 -8.68 10.52 -14.03
N LEU A 200 -8.01 9.37 -14.17
CA LEU A 200 -8.63 8.12 -14.60
C LEU A 200 -7.93 6.89 -14.03
N LEU A 201 -8.63 5.76 -14.07
CA LEU A 201 -8.10 4.44 -13.75
C LEU A 201 -8.07 3.56 -15.01
N TYR A 202 -7.02 2.75 -15.15
CA TYR A 202 -6.94 1.66 -16.12
C TYR A 202 -7.40 0.35 -15.49
N VAL A 203 -8.31 -0.35 -16.16
CA VAL A 203 -8.73 -1.70 -15.79
C VAL A 203 -8.03 -2.69 -16.72
N VAL A 204 -7.17 -3.53 -16.16
CA VAL A 204 -6.33 -4.48 -16.90
C VAL A 204 -6.77 -5.89 -16.59
N ASP A 205 -6.98 -6.73 -17.60
CA ASP A 205 -7.26 -8.15 -17.42
C ASP A 205 -6.00 -8.92 -17.01
N ARG A 206 -6.04 -9.62 -15.87
CA ARG A 206 -4.88 -10.35 -15.31
C ARG A 206 -4.50 -11.62 -16.05
N GLN A 207 -5.38 -12.11 -16.93
CA GLN A 207 -5.14 -13.33 -17.68
C GLN A 207 -4.60 -13.02 -19.06
N SER A 208 -5.28 -12.12 -19.78
CA SER A 208 -4.88 -11.71 -21.13
C SER A 208 -3.88 -10.56 -21.16
N HIS A 209 -3.65 -9.90 -20.02
CA HIS A 209 -2.73 -8.77 -19.87
C HIS A 209 -3.10 -7.57 -20.76
N ARG A 210 -4.39 -7.38 -21.02
CA ARG A 210 -4.92 -6.31 -21.87
C ARG A 210 -5.70 -5.29 -21.05
N ILE A 211 -5.54 -4.02 -21.39
CA ILE A 211 -6.41 -2.96 -20.89
C ILE A 211 -7.81 -3.18 -21.46
N ARG A 212 -8.79 -3.37 -20.58
CA ARG A 212 -10.19 -3.60 -20.92
C ARG A 212 -11.00 -2.32 -20.91
N GLN A 213 -10.67 -1.41 -20.01
CA GLN A 213 -11.47 -0.20 -19.78
C GLN A 213 -10.60 0.92 -19.21
N ARG A 214 -11.03 2.15 -19.49
CA ARG A 214 -10.57 3.37 -18.82
C ARG A 214 -11.76 3.92 -18.04
N LEU A 215 -11.58 4.18 -16.74
CA LEU A 215 -12.59 4.74 -15.86
C LEU A 215 -12.22 6.19 -15.58
N THR A 216 -12.93 7.14 -16.18
CA THR A 216 -12.74 8.57 -15.88
C THR A 216 -13.22 8.87 -14.46
N LEU A 217 -12.52 9.77 -13.77
CA LEU A 217 -12.86 10.28 -12.46
C LEU A 217 -13.35 11.73 -12.60
N PRO A 218 -14.62 11.97 -12.99
CA PRO A 218 -15.09 13.31 -13.34
C PRO A 218 -15.07 14.31 -12.18
N GLY A 219 -15.08 13.82 -10.93
CA GLY A 219 -14.93 14.65 -9.74
C GLY A 219 -13.50 15.12 -9.49
N HIS A 220 -12.50 14.47 -10.07
CA HIS A 220 -11.08 14.76 -9.86
C HIS A 220 -10.55 15.68 -10.95
N GLN A 221 -9.74 16.66 -10.54
CA GLN A 221 -8.94 17.50 -11.43
C GLN A 221 -7.47 17.06 -11.48
N GLN A 222 -7.04 16.24 -10.51
CA GLN A 222 -5.70 15.68 -10.42
C GLN A 222 -5.71 14.15 -10.54
N PRO A 223 -4.57 13.54 -10.88
CA PRO A 223 -4.40 12.09 -10.81
C PRO A 223 -4.59 11.53 -9.40
N CYS A 224 -5.05 10.28 -9.30
CA CYS A 224 -5.09 9.55 -8.03
C CYS A 224 -3.77 8.81 -7.79
N GLN A 225 -3.30 8.81 -6.54
CA GLN A 225 -2.04 8.15 -6.18
C GLN A 225 -2.24 6.69 -5.82
N VAL A 226 -3.30 6.39 -5.07
CA VAL A 226 -3.51 5.06 -4.49
C VAL A 226 -4.88 4.52 -4.84
N VAL A 227 -4.93 3.22 -5.13
CA VAL A 227 -6.15 2.43 -5.21
C VAL A 227 -6.10 1.26 -4.22
N ARG A 228 -7.22 0.98 -3.56
CA ARG A 228 -7.35 -0.13 -2.58
C ARG A 228 -8.67 -0.86 -2.74
N PHE A 229 -8.61 -2.19 -2.81
CA PHE A 229 -9.80 -3.02 -2.62
C PHE A 229 -10.03 -3.28 -1.13
N SER A 230 -11.30 -3.26 -0.75
CA SER A 230 -11.77 -3.94 0.47
C SER A 230 -11.37 -5.42 0.45
N ALA A 231 -11.16 -6.02 1.63
CA ALA A 231 -10.70 -7.40 1.73
C ALA A 231 -11.69 -8.41 1.10
N ASN A 232 -12.99 -8.13 1.18
CA ASN A 232 -14.04 -8.93 0.52
C ASN A 232 -14.18 -8.60 -0.99
N GLY A 233 -13.51 -7.57 -1.49
CA GLY A 233 -13.56 -7.14 -2.89
C GLY A 233 -14.85 -6.44 -3.30
N GLU A 234 -15.71 -6.04 -2.37
CA GLU A 234 -17.01 -5.38 -2.65
C GLU A 234 -16.92 -3.89 -2.94
N ARG A 235 -15.80 -3.31 -2.57
CA ARG A 235 -15.48 -1.90 -2.73
C ARG A 235 -14.07 -1.73 -3.24
N LEU A 236 -13.90 -0.72 -4.08
CA LEU A 236 -12.63 -0.11 -4.42
C LEU A 236 -12.68 1.36 -4.02
N VAL A 237 -11.58 1.89 -3.50
CA VAL A 237 -11.38 3.33 -3.35
C VAL A 237 -10.21 3.78 -4.24
N ALA A 238 -10.38 4.92 -4.90
CA ALA A 238 -9.31 5.71 -5.50
C ALA A 238 -9.09 6.97 -4.65
N ILE A 239 -7.83 7.26 -4.31
CA ILE A 239 -7.44 8.30 -3.35
C ILE A 239 -6.65 9.38 -4.10
N GLY A 240 -7.12 10.62 -4.07
CA GLY A 240 -6.47 11.75 -4.73
C GLY A 240 -5.34 12.32 -3.87
N ASP A 241 -4.07 12.25 -4.28
CA ASP A 241 -2.96 12.76 -3.45
C ASP A 241 -3.05 14.28 -3.27
N GLN A 242 -2.81 15.08 -4.30
CA GLN A 242 -2.88 16.55 -4.18
C GLN A 242 -4.32 17.09 -4.22
N GLU A 243 -5.34 16.23 -4.08
CA GLU A 243 -6.74 16.57 -4.18
C GLU A 243 -7.53 15.95 -3.02
N PRO A 244 -8.12 16.75 -2.11
CA PRO A 244 -8.71 16.25 -0.85
C PRO A 244 -10.06 15.52 -1.07
N MET A 245 -9.99 14.40 -1.77
CA MET A 245 -11.13 13.61 -2.22
C MET A 245 -10.75 12.14 -2.41
N VAL A 246 -11.73 11.27 -2.20
CA VAL A 246 -11.69 9.87 -2.64
C VAL A 246 -12.90 9.54 -3.49
N THR A 247 -12.76 8.61 -4.44
CA THR A 247 -13.90 8.05 -5.18
C THR A 247 -14.08 6.58 -4.81
N LEU A 248 -15.30 6.21 -4.45
CA LEU A 248 -15.68 4.83 -4.17
C LEU A 248 -16.34 4.16 -5.37
N PHE A 249 -16.08 2.88 -5.55
CA PHE A 249 -16.69 2.02 -6.56
C PHE A 249 -17.22 0.73 -5.93
N ASP A 250 -18.18 0.09 -6.59
CA ASP A 250 -18.58 -1.29 -6.30
C ASP A 250 -17.60 -2.33 -6.88
N ASP A 251 -17.90 -3.62 -6.71
CA ASP A 251 -17.07 -4.72 -7.21
C ASP A 251 -17.06 -4.85 -8.74
N LEU A 252 -18.02 -4.26 -9.42
CA LEU A 252 -18.06 -4.17 -10.89
C LEU A 252 -17.45 -2.88 -11.41
N LEU A 253 -16.85 -2.08 -10.54
CA LEU A 253 -16.22 -0.80 -10.84
C LEU A 253 -17.21 0.28 -11.32
N ASN A 254 -18.47 0.20 -10.91
CA ASN A 254 -19.39 1.33 -11.07
C ASN A 254 -19.10 2.37 -9.98
N PRO A 255 -19.00 3.66 -10.33
CA PRO A 255 -18.76 4.71 -9.34
C PRO A 255 -19.97 4.83 -8.41
N LEU A 256 -19.71 4.80 -7.10
CA LEU A 256 -20.69 4.99 -6.03
C LEU A 256 -20.77 6.46 -5.61
N GLY A 257 -19.67 7.19 -5.73
CA GLY A 257 -19.61 8.62 -5.46
C GLY A 257 -18.26 9.09 -4.93
N ASP A 258 -18.12 10.41 -4.92
CA ASP A 258 -16.96 11.13 -4.44
C ASP A 258 -17.19 11.61 -3.00
N ILE A 259 -16.16 11.56 -2.16
CA ILE A 259 -16.21 11.97 -0.76
C ILE A 259 -15.02 12.88 -0.48
N HIS A 260 -15.31 14.10 -0.02
CA HIS A 260 -14.28 15.02 0.46
C HIS A 260 -13.64 14.51 1.76
N VAL A 261 -12.32 14.58 1.82
CA VAL A 261 -11.50 14.15 2.97
C VAL A 261 -10.55 15.30 3.37
N GLY A 262 -9.64 15.05 4.31
CA GLY A 262 -8.61 16.03 4.67
C GLY A 262 -7.57 16.23 3.58
N ASN A 263 -6.66 17.17 3.81
CA ASN A 263 -5.62 17.56 2.87
C ASN A 263 -4.58 16.47 2.65
N LYS A 264 -4.12 16.37 1.41
CA LYS A 264 -3.12 15.41 0.94
C LYS A 264 -3.38 13.96 1.40
N PRO A 265 -4.52 13.35 1.04
CA PRO A 265 -4.80 11.98 1.45
C PRO A 265 -3.91 11.01 0.66
N MET A 266 -3.18 10.14 1.37
CA MET A 266 -2.16 9.28 0.75
C MET A 266 -2.62 7.83 0.59
N ASP A 267 -2.95 7.16 1.69
CA ASP A 267 -3.45 5.79 1.69
C ASP A 267 -4.62 5.62 2.67
N GLY A 268 -5.25 4.45 2.67
CA GLY A 268 -6.35 4.14 3.54
C GLY A 268 -6.59 2.64 3.71
N CYS A 269 -7.39 2.29 4.71
CA CYS A 269 -7.75 0.92 4.98
C CYS A 269 -9.25 0.78 5.29
N PHE A 270 -9.87 -0.24 4.70
CA PHE A 270 -11.22 -0.66 5.05
C PHE A 270 -11.21 -1.34 6.43
N SER A 271 -12.28 -1.16 7.20
CA SER A 271 -12.50 -1.95 8.41
C SER A 271 -12.79 -3.42 8.05
N GLU A 272 -12.49 -4.34 8.98
CA GLU A 272 -12.68 -5.78 8.79
C GLU A 272 -14.13 -6.17 8.45
N ASP A 273 -15.10 -5.43 9.00
CA ASP A 273 -16.53 -5.59 8.73
C ASP A 273 -17.01 -4.89 7.45
N ASN A 274 -16.12 -4.18 6.74
CA ASN A 274 -16.38 -3.39 5.53
C ASN A 274 -17.49 -2.33 5.70
N HIS A 275 -17.73 -1.84 6.92
CA HIS A 275 -18.68 -0.74 7.16
C HIS A 275 -18.03 0.64 7.12
N SER A 276 -16.71 0.72 7.29
CA SER A 276 -15.98 1.98 7.30
C SER A 276 -14.67 1.93 6.51
N LEU A 277 -14.21 3.11 6.13
CA LEU A 277 -12.93 3.33 5.47
C LEU A 277 -12.20 4.46 6.20
N LEU A 278 -10.95 4.22 6.60
CA LEU A 278 -10.07 5.27 7.08
C LEU A 278 -9.18 5.75 5.94
N ILE A 279 -9.01 7.06 5.83
CA ILE A 279 -8.05 7.71 4.93
C ILE A 279 -7.04 8.48 5.77
N ALA A 280 -5.74 8.26 5.53
CA ALA A 280 -4.66 9.04 6.13
C ALA A 280 -4.49 10.35 5.36
N ASN A 281 -4.74 11.49 6.02
CA ASN A 281 -4.57 12.82 5.45
C ASN A 281 -3.17 13.33 5.83
N GLU A 282 -2.16 12.99 5.03
CA GLU A 282 -0.74 13.26 5.32
C GLU A 282 -0.48 14.76 5.50
N GLY A 283 -1.20 15.61 4.78
CA GLY A 283 -1.04 17.07 4.82
C GLY A 283 -1.60 17.72 6.07
N ASP A 284 -2.53 17.06 6.75
CA ASP A 284 -3.23 17.58 7.92
C ASP A 284 -2.82 16.93 9.25
N GLY A 285 -2.07 15.82 9.21
CA GLY A 285 -1.82 15.00 10.41
C GLY A 285 -3.11 14.40 11.00
N SER A 286 -4.12 14.18 10.15
CA SER A 286 -5.44 13.67 10.55
C SER A 286 -5.83 12.43 9.77
N LEU A 287 -6.89 11.75 10.23
CA LEU A 287 -7.57 10.70 9.46
C LEU A 287 -8.96 11.17 9.06
N SER A 288 -9.50 10.66 7.95
CA SER A 288 -10.93 10.77 7.64
C SER A 288 -11.59 9.41 7.85
N LEU A 289 -12.51 9.30 8.82
CA LEU A 289 -13.34 8.10 9.00
C LEU A 289 -14.60 8.24 8.16
N ILE A 290 -14.73 7.39 7.14
CA ILE A 290 -15.85 7.35 6.22
C ILE A 290 -16.78 6.20 6.61
N ASP A 291 -18.07 6.50 6.74
CA ASP A 291 -19.14 5.49 6.83
C ASP A 291 -19.54 5.10 5.40
N LEU A 292 -19.40 3.81 5.06
CA LEU A 292 -19.62 3.31 3.70
C LEU A 292 -21.08 3.10 3.34
N LEU A 293 -22.00 3.15 4.32
CA LEU A 293 -23.44 3.14 4.06
C LEU A 293 -23.94 4.56 3.82
N GLN A 294 -23.48 5.52 4.61
CA GLN A 294 -23.85 6.93 4.52
C GLN A 294 -23.05 7.68 3.45
N MET A 295 -21.96 7.09 2.95
CA MET A 295 -21.07 7.67 1.94
C MET A 295 -20.55 9.06 2.31
N LYS A 296 -20.11 9.23 3.56
CA LYS A 296 -19.56 10.51 4.06
C LYS A 296 -18.56 10.30 5.19
N VAL A 297 -17.71 11.31 5.38
CA VAL A 297 -16.87 11.42 6.58
C VAL A 297 -17.76 11.66 7.80
N ILE A 298 -17.57 10.84 8.84
CA ILE A 298 -18.29 10.91 10.12
C ILE A 298 -17.39 11.36 11.28
N ALA A 299 -16.06 11.30 11.12
CA ALA A 299 -15.09 11.82 12.09
C ALA A 299 -13.76 12.15 11.42
N THR A 300 -13.01 13.09 12.01
CA THR A 300 -11.69 13.52 11.54
C THR A 300 -10.66 13.54 12.67
N PRO A 301 -10.31 12.38 13.26
CA PRO A 301 -9.40 12.32 14.39
C PRO A 301 -7.99 12.76 13.99
N GLN A 302 -7.25 13.31 14.95
CA GLN A 302 -5.83 13.61 14.77
C GLN A 302 -5.00 12.33 14.91
N ALA A 303 -4.01 12.14 14.05
CA ALA A 303 -3.11 11.01 14.07
C ALA A 303 -1.73 11.44 13.56
N GLY A 304 -0.85 11.80 14.49
CA GLY A 304 0.54 12.17 14.18
C GLY A 304 0.69 13.54 13.52
N THR A 305 1.81 13.71 12.83
CA THR A 305 2.18 14.94 12.11
C THR A 305 1.75 14.85 10.64
N GLY A 306 1.89 13.67 10.03
CA GLY A 306 1.48 13.39 8.67
C GLY A 306 1.57 11.89 8.42
N CYS A 307 0.49 11.19 8.77
CA CYS A 307 0.33 9.76 8.47
C CYS A 307 0.20 9.55 6.97
N GLU A 308 1.00 8.64 6.41
CA GLU A 308 0.93 8.27 5.00
C GLU A 308 0.09 7.01 4.80
N VAL A 309 0.34 5.98 5.62
CA VAL A 309 -0.36 4.69 5.56
C VAL A 309 -0.77 4.22 6.94
N LEU A 310 -1.90 3.52 7.01
CA LEU A 310 -2.39 2.86 8.21
C LEU A 310 -3.14 1.58 7.89
N SER A 311 -3.17 0.65 8.84
CA SER A 311 -3.93 -0.58 8.70
C SER A 311 -4.34 -1.18 10.05
N TYR A 312 -5.50 -1.83 10.07
CA TYR A 312 -6.00 -2.58 11.22
C TYR A 312 -5.24 -3.90 11.37
N PHE A 313 -4.89 -4.27 12.59
CA PHE A 313 -4.37 -5.60 12.92
C PHE A 313 -5.21 -6.28 14.00
N ARG A 314 -5.21 -7.62 13.96
CA ARG A 314 -5.78 -8.49 14.99
C ARG A 314 -4.84 -9.67 15.24
N LEU A 315 -4.41 -9.83 16.48
CA LEU A 315 -3.61 -10.95 16.95
C LEU A 315 -4.51 -12.12 17.38
N LYS A 316 -3.97 -13.33 17.27
CA LYS A 316 -4.63 -14.53 17.76
C LYS A 316 -4.52 -14.65 19.29
#